data_AF-A0A352Q277-F1
#
_entry.id   AF-A0A352Q277-F1
#
_cell.length_a   1.000
_cell.length_b   1.000
_cell.length_c   1.000
_cell.angle_alpha   90.00
_cell.angle_beta   90.00
_cell.angle_gamma   90.00
#
_symmetry.space_group_name_H-M   'P 1'
#
loop_
_entity.id
_entity.type
_entity.pdbx_description
1 polymer ?
#
loop_
_entity_poly.entity_id
_entity_poly.type
_entity_poly.pdbx_seq_one_letter_code
_entity_poly.pdbx_strand_id
1 'polypeptide(L)'
;NWGYELASGQRTFAHRLVAETGVDLVHGHSSHHPRGSEVHRGKLILYGCGDFINDYEGIGGHQGYRDDLRLMYFPTCDLNTGRLVNLTVVPLQMFRFRLRRAGKADTRWLAATLNAVFPAPEHSYRVEPDGT
;
A
#
# COMPACT_ATOMS: atom_id res chain seq x y z
N ASN A 1 6.33 6.17 12.05
CA ASN A 1 5.06 6.13 11.28
C ASN A 1 5.10 6.94 9.99
N TRP A 2 6.17 7.73 9.78
CA TRP A 2 6.51 8.38 8.51
C TRP A 2 7.75 7.70 7.93
N GLY A 3 7.85 7.63 6.60
CA GLY A 3 9.00 7.03 5.92
C GLY A 3 8.65 5.81 5.09
N TYR A 4 9.33 5.69 3.95
CA TYR A 4 9.20 4.53 3.05
C TYR A 4 10.15 3.38 3.41
N GLU A 5 11.21 3.64 4.17
CA GLU A 5 12.21 2.63 4.58
C GLU A 5 11.61 1.54 5.47
N LEU A 6 11.61 0.30 4.97
CA LEU A 6 11.14 -0.85 5.73
C LEU A 6 12.28 -1.44 6.55
N ALA A 7 12.12 -1.41 7.87
CA ALA A 7 13.07 -2.05 8.77
C ALA A 7 13.14 -3.54 8.44
N SER A 8 14.36 -4.11 8.39
CA SER A 8 14.59 -5.51 8.03
C SER A 8 13.82 -6.49 8.94
N GLY A 9 13.60 -6.11 10.20
CA GLY A 9 12.78 -6.85 11.15
C GLY A 9 11.30 -6.94 10.74
N GLN A 10 10.72 -5.87 10.18
CA GLN A 10 9.33 -5.87 9.70
C GLN A 10 9.15 -6.84 8.53
N ARG A 11 10.10 -6.83 7.58
CA ARG A 11 10.09 -7.74 6.43
C ARG A 11 10.29 -9.20 6.85
N THR A 12 11.28 -9.45 7.69
CA THR A 12 11.54 -10.79 8.25
C THR A 12 10.31 -11.32 8.99
N PHE A 13 9.68 -10.49 9.82
CA PHE A 13 8.48 -10.88 10.55
C PHE A 13 7.33 -11.25 9.60
N ALA A 14 7.04 -10.40 8.60
CA ALA A 14 5.98 -10.67 7.63
C ALA A 14 6.25 -11.95 6.80
N HIS A 15 7.51 -12.18 6.40
CA HIS A 15 7.90 -13.41 5.71
C HIS A 15 7.69 -14.65 6.58
N ARG A 16 8.01 -14.57 7.89
CA ARG A 16 7.78 -15.69 8.82
C ARG A 16 6.29 -15.98 9.03
N LEU A 17 5.44 -14.97 9.14
CA LEU A 17 3.98 -15.18 9.20
C LEU A 17 3.46 -15.97 8.00
N VAL A 18 3.92 -15.61 6.80
CA VAL A 18 3.54 -16.33 5.58
C VAL A 18 4.15 -17.74 5.55
N ALA A 19 5.44 -17.86 5.88
CA ALA A 19 6.21 -19.09 5.71
C ALA A 19 5.95 -20.17 6.76
N GLU A 20 5.69 -19.75 8.00
CA GLU A 20 5.70 -20.63 9.18
C GLU A 20 4.30 -20.80 9.78
N THR A 21 3.39 -19.85 9.58
CA THR A 21 2.05 -19.88 10.20
C THR A 21 0.90 -19.96 9.19
N GLY A 22 1.18 -20.00 7.89
CA GLY A 22 0.17 -20.16 6.84
C GLY A 22 -0.74 -18.93 6.63
N VAL A 23 -0.28 -17.73 6.99
CA VAL A 23 -1.05 -16.49 6.75
C VAL A 23 -1.15 -16.19 5.25
N ASP A 24 -2.36 -15.93 4.77
CA ASP A 24 -2.63 -15.65 3.36
C ASP A 24 -2.46 -14.17 2.98
N LEU A 25 -2.68 -13.26 3.94
CA LEU A 25 -2.63 -11.81 3.77
C LEU A 25 -2.07 -11.16 5.04
N VAL A 26 -1.04 -10.33 4.90
CA VAL A 26 -0.55 -9.47 5.98
C VAL A 26 -1.04 -8.05 5.73
N HIS A 27 -1.82 -7.51 6.69
CA HIS A 27 -2.32 -6.15 6.68
C HIS A 27 -1.61 -5.29 7.73
N GLY A 28 -0.58 -4.56 7.32
CA GLY A 28 0.09 -3.55 8.14
C GLY A 28 -0.70 -2.24 8.16
N HIS A 29 -0.83 -1.65 9.35
CA HIS A 29 -1.54 -0.39 9.59
C HIS A 29 -0.68 0.58 10.43
N SER A 30 -1.23 1.74 10.79
CA SER A 30 -0.62 2.77 11.63
C SER A 30 0.43 3.69 10.98
N SER A 31 0.83 3.47 9.72
CA SER A 31 1.53 4.51 8.96
C SER A 31 0.55 5.62 8.58
N HIS A 32 1.01 6.86 8.46
CA HIS A 32 0.12 7.98 8.05
C HIS A 32 -0.06 8.09 6.54
N HIS A 33 0.81 7.42 5.79
CA HIS A 33 0.76 7.31 4.34
C HIS A 33 0.86 5.84 3.93
N PRO A 34 0.36 5.47 2.74
CA PRO A 34 0.60 4.14 2.19
C PRO A 34 2.10 3.87 2.03
N ARG A 35 2.50 2.65 2.37
CA ARG A 35 3.86 2.13 2.25
C ARG A 35 3.90 1.02 1.20
N GLY A 36 5.10 0.58 0.85
CA GLY A 36 5.29 -0.50 -0.12
C GLY A 36 4.58 -1.81 0.27
N SER A 37 4.40 -2.66 -0.71
CA SER A 37 3.85 -4.00 -0.58
C SER A 37 4.70 -5.00 -1.36
N GLU A 38 4.58 -6.28 -1.03
CA GLU A 38 5.19 -7.33 -1.85
C GLU A 38 4.33 -8.60 -1.86
N VAL A 39 4.64 -9.49 -2.79
CA VAL A 39 4.04 -10.83 -2.88
C VAL A 39 5.10 -11.85 -2.49
N HIS A 40 5.00 -12.41 -1.28
CA HIS A 40 5.93 -13.42 -0.79
C HIS A 40 5.29 -14.81 -0.86
N ARG A 41 5.91 -15.76 -1.57
CA ARG A 41 5.35 -17.13 -1.76
C ARG A 41 3.90 -17.13 -2.28
N GLY A 42 3.57 -16.15 -3.12
CA GLY A 42 2.22 -15.97 -3.66
C GLY A 42 1.23 -15.30 -2.69
N LYS A 43 1.64 -14.86 -1.50
CA LYS A 43 0.79 -14.19 -0.51
C LYS A 43 1.06 -12.70 -0.47
N LEU A 44 0.00 -11.89 -0.32
CA LEU A 44 0.12 -10.43 -0.30
C LEU A 44 0.57 -9.94 1.07
N ILE A 45 1.56 -9.06 1.08
CA ILE A 45 2.03 -8.35 2.28
C ILE A 45 1.90 -6.85 2.03
N LEU A 46 1.04 -6.18 2.80
CA LEU A 46 0.89 -4.73 2.82
C LEU A 46 1.60 -4.19 4.07
N TYR A 47 2.71 -3.46 3.94
CA TYR A 47 3.51 -3.07 5.11
C TYR A 47 2.96 -1.87 5.88
N GLY A 48 2.04 -1.12 5.30
CA GLY A 48 1.40 0.03 5.93
C GLY A 48 0.38 0.62 4.99
N CYS A 49 -0.90 0.45 5.27
CA CYS A 49 -1.98 0.92 4.40
C CYS A 49 -2.30 2.41 4.54
N GLY A 50 -1.59 3.12 5.42
CA GLY A 50 -1.90 4.52 5.70
C GLY A 50 -3.10 4.69 6.63
N ASP A 51 -3.40 5.93 6.95
CA ASP A 51 -4.72 6.31 7.48
C ASP A 51 -5.71 6.35 6.32
N PHE A 52 -6.94 5.88 6.53
CA PHE A 52 -7.95 5.96 5.47
C PHE A 52 -8.73 7.29 5.54
N ILE A 53 -9.25 7.62 6.72
CA ILE A 53 -9.85 8.91 7.07
C ILE A 53 -9.28 9.31 8.43
N ASN A 54 -8.85 10.56 8.58
CA ASN A 54 -8.28 11.09 9.83
C ASN A 54 -8.56 12.59 9.97
N ASP A 55 -8.12 13.17 11.09
CA ASP A 55 -8.26 14.58 11.47
C ASP A 55 -6.97 15.40 11.27
N TYR A 56 -5.98 14.87 10.56
CA TYR A 56 -4.65 15.50 10.38
C TYR A 56 -4.58 16.54 9.26
N GLU A 57 -5.68 16.82 8.57
CA GLU A 57 -5.72 17.86 7.53
C GLU A 57 -5.30 19.23 8.11
N GLY A 58 -4.20 19.78 7.60
CA GLY A 58 -3.64 21.05 8.06
C GLY A 58 -2.47 20.92 9.05
N ILE A 59 -2.12 19.71 9.51
CA ILE A 59 -0.90 19.47 10.28
C ILE A 59 0.30 19.40 9.32
N GLY A 60 1.28 20.28 9.52
CA GLY A 60 2.47 20.36 8.66
C GLY A 60 3.64 19.49 9.14
N GLY A 61 4.71 19.45 8.33
CA GLY A 61 6.00 18.82 8.68
C GLY A 61 6.32 17.53 7.91
N HIS A 62 5.33 16.98 7.20
CA HIS A 62 5.43 15.68 6.52
C HIS A 62 4.90 15.68 5.08
N GLN A 63 4.76 16.85 4.46
CA GLN A 63 4.14 17.03 3.14
C GLN A 63 4.82 16.21 2.03
N GLY A 64 6.13 15.92 2.17
CA GLY A 64 6.87 15.09 1.21
C GLY A 64 6.38 13.64 1.13
N TYR A 65 5.69 13.14 2.15
CA TYR A 65 5.12 11.80 2.17
C TYR A 65 3.73 11.71 1.53
N ARG A 66 3.11 12.86 1.21
CA ARG A 66 1.76 12.95 0.61
C ARG A 66 0.74 12.13 1.40
N ASP A 67 0.61 12.43 2.69
CA ASP A 67 -0.45 11.88 3.53
C ASP A 67 -1.85 12.36 3.14
N ASP A 68 -2.00 13.25 2.16
CA ASP A 68 -3.29 13.48 1.53
C ASP A 68 -3.70 12.30 0.63
N LEU A 69 -2.76 11.47 0.15
CA LEU A 69 -3.04 10.36 -0.76
C LEU A 69 -3.32 9.05 -0.02
N ARG A 70 -4.46 8.43 -0.34
CA ARG A 70 -4.97 7.20 0.28
C ARG A 70 -5.13 6.09 -0.75
N LEU A 71 -5.13 4.84 -0.29
CA LEU A 71 -5.37 3.68 -1.14
C LEU A 71 -6.47 2.80 -0.54
N MET A 72 -7.41 2.36 -1.37
CA MET A 72 -8.16 1.12 -1.08
C MET A 72 -7.49 -0.04 -1.79
N TYR A 73 -7.45 -1.20 -1.14
CA TYR A 73 -6.86 -2.42 -1.68
C TYR A 73 -7.95 -3.48 -1.87
N PHE A 74 -8.05 -4.03 -3.08
CA PHE A 74 -9.02 -5.07 -3.44
C PHE A 74 -8.26 -6.31 -3.93
N PRO A 75 -7.72 -7.14 -3.02
CA PRO A 75 -7.09 -8.39 -3.38
C PRO A 75 -8.14 -9.44 -3.78
N THR A 76 -7.87 -10.14 -4.87
CA THR A 76 -8.55 -11.39 -5.25
C THR A 76 -7.61 -12.54 -4.94
N CYS A 77 -8.05 -13.50 -4.14
CA CYS A 77 -7.25 -14.66 -3.75
C CYS A 77 -7.91 -15.96 -4.20
N ASP A 78 -7.08 -16.94 -4.56
CA ASP A 78 -7.52 -18.31 -4.76
C ASP A 78 -7.97 -18.90 -3.42
N LEU A 79 -9.19 -19.44 -3.35
CA LEU A 79 -9.79 -19.90 -2.09
C LEU A 79 -9.10 -21.12 -1.48
N ASN A 80 -8.48 -21.98 -2.30
CA ASN A 80 -7.89 -23.23 -1.82
C ASN A 80 -6.45 -23.04 -1.36
N THR A 81 -5.71 -22.18 -2.07
CA THR A 81 -4.29 -21.98 -1.90
C THR A 81 -3.97 -20.67 -1.22
N GLY A 82 -4.94 -19.75 -1.08
CA GLY A 82 -4.78 -18.39 -0.56
C GLY A 82 -3.81 -17.53 -1.38
N ARG A 83 -3.48 -17.92 -2.61
CA ARG A 83 -2.54 -17.17 -3.46
C ARG A 83 -3.24 -15.94 -4.03
N LEU A 84 -2.53 -14.82 -4.05
CA LEU A 84 -2.99 -13.60 -4.73
C LEU A 84 -3.10 -13.89 -6.24
N VAL A 85 -4.30 -13.69 -6.77
CA VAL A 85 -4.61 -13.78 -8.20
C VAL A 85 -4.53 -12.40 -8.84
N ASN A 86 -5.10 -11.40 -8.17
CA ASN A 86 -5.11 -10.01 -8.63
C ASN A 86 -5.13 -9.05 -7.45
N LEU A 87 -4.59 -7.85 -7.63
CA LEU A 87 -4.72 -6.75 -6.68
C LEU A 87 -5.12 -5.50 -7.45
N THR A 88 -6.36 -5.03 -7.24
CA THR A 88 -6.77 -3.71 -7.69
C THR A 88 -6.54 -2.71 -6.57
N VAL A 89 -5.85 -1.62 -6.86
CA VAL A 89 -5.63 -0.53 -5.92
C VAL A 89 -6.37 0.70 -6.41
N VAL A 90 -7.03 1.41 -5.50
CA VAL A 90 -7.82 2.60 -5.83
C VAL A 90 -7.19 3.82 -5.17
N PRO A 91 -6.53 4.68 -5.96
CA PRO A 91 -5.98 5.95 -5.48
C PRO A 91 -7.08 6.95 -5.12
N LEU A 92 -6.98 7.47 -3.90
CA LEU A 92 -7.87 8.49 -3.35
C LEU A 92 -7.06 9.64 -2.80
N GLN A 93 -7.73 10.76 -2.57
CA GLN A 93 -7.19 11.93 -1.90
C GLN A 93 -8.14 12.39 -0.80
N MET A 94 -7.58 12.67 0.37
CA MET A 94 -8.25 13.39 1.44
C MET A 94 -8.37 14.86 1.08
N PHE A 95 -9.59 15.39 1.12
CA PHE A 95 -9.84 16.80 0.89
C PHE A 95 -11.07 17.25 1.67
N ARG A 96 -10.88 18.17 2.62
CA ARG A 96 -11.91 18.67 3.52
C ARG A 96 -12.58 17.53 4.30
N PHE A 97 -11.77 16.65 4.88
CA PHE A 97 -12.20 15.47 5.63
C PHE A 97 -13.10 14.50 4.84
N ARG A 98 -12.92 14.46 3.51
CA ARG A 98 -13.66 13.57 2.61
C ARG A 98 -12.70 12.91 1.64
N LEU A 99 -13.04 11.69 1.25
CA LEU A 99 -12.33 10.98 0.19
C LEU A 99 -12.89 11.35 -1.17
N ARG A 100 -11.99 11.67 -2.09
CA ARG A 100 -12.28 11.79 -3.53
C ARG A 100 -11.29 10.95 -4.31
N ARG A 101 -11.59 10.66 -5.59
CA ARG A 101 -10.61 10.03 -6.48
C ARG A 101 -9.37 10.91 -6.62
N ALA A 102 -8.19 10.31 -6.55
CA ALA A 102 -6.95 11.03 -6.80
C ALA A 102 -6.88 11.45 -8.28
N GLY A 103 -6.20 12.57 -8.55
CA GLY A 103 -5.94 12.99 -9.93
C GLY A 103 -4.90 12.11 -10.61
N LYS A 104 -4.87 12.10 -11.95
CA LYS A 104 -3.89 11.30 -12.73
C LYS A 104 -2.43 11.58 -12.38
N ALA A 105 -2.10 12.81 -11.99
CA ALA A 105 -0.74 13.17 -11.56
C ALA A 105 -0.40 12.51 -10.22
N ASP A 106 -1.33 12.53 -9.26
CA ASP A 106 -1.17 11.93 -7.95
C ASP A 106 -1.14 10.40 -8.02
N THR A 107 -1.99 9.78 -8.84
CA THR A 107 -1.95 8.34 -9.08
C THR A 107 -0.58 7.91 -9.63
N ARG A 108 -0.04 8.63 -10.62
CA ARG A 108 1.29 8.33 -11.16
C ARG A 108 2.39 8.54 -10.13
N TRP A 109 2.28 9.58 -9.32
CA TRP A 109 3.22 9.83 -8.23
C TRP A 109 3.19 8.69 -7.21
N LEU A 110 2.01 8.22 -6.78
CA LEU A 110 1.86 7.08 -5.87
C LEU A 110 2.50 5.83 -6.45
N ALA A 111 2.16 5.46 -7.69
CA ALA A 111 2.70 4.27 -8.33
C ALA A 111 4.24 4.34 -8.43
N ALA A 112 4.79 5.48 -8.86
CA ALA A 112 6.23 5.67 -8.94
C ALA A 112 6.92 5.59 -7.57
N THR A 113 6.35 6.24 -6.56
CA THR A 113 6.86 6.22 -5.19
C THR A 113 6.87 4.80 -4.61
N LEU A 114 5.78 4.06 -4.74
CA LEU A 114 5.69 2.70 -4.21
C LEU A 114 6.61 1.72 -4.95
N ASN A 115 6.74 1.85 -6.27
CA ASN A 115 7.66 1.04 -7.09
C ASN A 115 9.13 1.33 -6.76
N ALA A 116 9.48 2.55 -6.34
CA ALA A 116 10.84 2.87 -5.92
C ALA A 116 11.24 2.14 -4.62
N VAL A 117 10.28 1.81 -3.75
CA VAL A 117 10.54 1.07 -2.50
C VAL A 117 10.79 -0.42 -2.77
N PHE A 118 10.06 -0.99 -3.74
CA PHE A 118 10.19 -2.38 -4.18
C PHE A 118 10.36 -2.44 -5.70
N PRO A 119 11.59 -2.31 -6.23
CA PRO A 119 11.83 -2.22 -7.67
C PRO A 119 11.66 -3.55 -8.43
N ALA A 120 11.40 -4.65 -7.72
CA ALA A 120 11.24 -5.96 -8.33
C ALA A 120 9.93 -6.02 -9.14
N PRO A 121 9.95 -6.50 -10.40
CA PRO A 121 8.78 -6.50 -11.29
C PRO A 121 7.54 -7.19 -10.67
N GLU A 122 7.75 -8.25 -9.90
CA GLU A 122 6.73 -9.02 -9.18
C GLU A 122 6.01 -8.23 -8.07
N HIS A 123 6.48 -7.02 -7.75
CA HIS A 123 5.93 -6.14 -6.70
C HIS A 123 5.56 -4.76 -7.23
N SER A 124 5.47 -4.62 -8.56
CA SER A 124 5.23 -3.34 -9.21
C SER A 124 3.75 -3.03 -9.39
N TYR A 125 3.41 -1.76 -9.19
CA TYR A 125 2.14 -1.14 -9.51
C TYR A 125 2.15 -0.61 -10.94
N ARG A 126 1.06 -0.88 -11.68
CA ARG A 126 0.77 -0.28 -12.98
C ARG A 126 -0.46 0.60 -12.85
N VAL A 127 -0.42 1.78 -13.47
CA VAL A 127 -1.58 2.66 -13.56
C VAL A 127 -2.40 2.25 -14.78
N GLU A 128 -3.65 1.86 -14.55
CA GLU A 128 -4.61 1.51 -15.59
C GLU A 128 -5.24 2.76 -16.22
N PRO A 129 -5.83 2.68 -17.43
CA PRO A 129 -6.42 3.83 -18.11
C PRO A 129 -7.50 4.58 -17.31
N ASP A 130 -8.18 3.88 -16.42
CA ASP A 130 -9.21 4.43 -15.52
C ASP A 130 -8.64 5.13 -14.27
N GLY A 131 -7.32 5.06 -14.08
CA GLY A 131 -6.61 5.69 -12.96
C GLY A 131 -6.56 4.84 -11.68
N THR A 132 -6.87 3.54 -11.78
CA THR A 132 -6.52 2.54 -10.75
C THR A 132 -5.05 2.13 -10.84
#